data_AF-A0A5B9YGT7-F1
#
_entry.id   AF-A0A5B9YGT7-F1
#
_cell.length_a   1.000
_cell.length_b   1.000
_cell.length_c   1.000
_cell.angle_alpha   90.00
_cell.angle_beta   90.00
_cell.angle_gamma   90.00
#
_symmetry.space_group_name_H-M   'P 1'
#
loop_
_entity.id
_entity.type
_entity.pdbx_description
1 polymer ?
#
loop_
_entity_poly.entity_id
_entity_poly.type
_entity_poly.pdbx_seq_one_letter_code
_entity_poly.pdbx_strand_id
1 'polypeptide(L)'
;MDIKELDRLAKENAPMPNGLAMHEQCYYISSRGLYQQYAAKAISLSQAKLEKKQVIEQYQKGQEQWQLFIGLFEVQNKLQQLKEEEFNSVLEFEILECINQLL
;
A
#
# COMPACT_ATOMS: atom_id res chain seq x y z
N MET A 1 -3.96 4.48 5.47
CA MET A 1 -4.85 3.92 6.52
C MET A 1 -4.25 2.62 7.00
N ASP A 2 -4.35 2.27 8.29
CA ASP A 2 -3.80 1.01 8.77
C ASP A 2 -4.70 -0.19 8.45
N ILE A 3 -4.09 -1.38 8.44
CA ILE A 3 -4.77 -2.64 8.12
C ILE A 3 -5.88 -3.00 9.12
N LYS A 4 -5.78 -2.57 10.39
CA LYS A 4 -6.77 -2.90 11.43
C LYS A 4 -8.07 -2.13 11.19
N GLU A 5 -7.94 -0.86 10.82
CA GLU A 5 -9.09 -0.01 10.51
C GLU A 5 -9.78 -0.49 9.22
N LEU A 6 -9.00 -0.82 8.19
CA LEU A 6 -9.55 -1.43 6.96
C LEU A 6 -10.29 -2.74 7.25
N ASP A 7 -9.74 -3.58 8.13
CA ASP A 7 -10.36 -4.86 8.51
C ASP A 7 -11.67 -4.66 9.27
N ARG A 8 -11.70 -3.68 10.20
CA ARG A 8 -12.89 -3.30 10.95
C ARG A 8 -14.01 -2.83 10.00
N LEU A 9 -13.69 -1.91 9.09
CA LEU A 9 -14.64 -1.41 8.09
C LEU A 9 -15.15 -2.52 7.16
N ALA A 10 -14.24 -3.39 6.72
CA ALA A 10 -14.58 -4.53 5.87
C ALA A 10 -15.54 -5.50 6.56
N LYS A 11 -15.29 -5.80 7.85
CA LYS A 11 -16.15 -6.68 8.67
C LYS A 11 -17.54 -6.09 8.90
N GLU A 12 -17.61 -4.78 9.14
CA GLU A 12 -18.87 -4.05 9.34
C GLU A 12 -19.64 -3.81 8.03
N ASN A 13 -19.06 -4.15 6.88
CA ASN A 13 -19.59 -3.85 5.55
C ASN A 13 -19.86 -2.35 5.35
N ALA A 14 -19.10 -1.50 6.04
CA ALA A 14 -19.18 -0.04 5.94
C ALA A 14 -18.70 0.44 4.56
N PRO A 15 -19.11 1.61 4.07
CA PRO A 15 -18.62 2.16 2.80
C PRO A 15 -17.10 2.25 2.74
N MET A 16 -16.52 2.00 1.56
CA MET A 16 -15.07 2.13 1.35
C MET A 16 -14.66 3.61 1.45
N PRO A 17 -13.62 3.95 2.23
CA PRO A 17 -13.08 5.30 2.26
C PRO A 17 -12.57 5.76 0.89
N ASN A 18 -12.70 7.05 0.61
CA ASN A 18 -12.11 7.67 -0.57
C ASN A 18 -10.60 7.90 -0.37
N GLY A 19 -9.84 7.92 -1.48
CA GLY A 19 -8.42 8.28 -1.46
C GLY A 19 -7.47 7.19 -0.95
N LEU A 20 -7.96 5.97 -0.77
CA LEU A 20 -7.12 4.82 -0.43
C LEU A 20 -6.14 4.51 -1.57
N ALA A 21 -4.91 4.14 -1.22
CA ALA A 21 -3.95 3.56 -2.15
C ALA A 21 -4.45 2.19 -2.64
N MET A 22 -3.96 1.74 -3.81
CA MET A 22 -4.46 0.52 -4.45
C MET A 22 -4.36 -0.73 -3.56
N HIS A 23 -3.26 -0.89 -2.81
CA HIS A 23 -3.09 -2.02 -1.89
C HIS A 23 -4.11 -2.01 -0.74
N GLU A 24 -4.49 -0.83 -0.24
CA GLU A 24 -5.51 -0.64 0.78
C GLU A 24 -6.90 -0.98 0.24
N GLN A 25 -7.23 -0.52 -0.98
CA GLN A 25 -8.49 -0.84 -1.67
C GLN A 25 -8.63 -2.35 -1.87
N CYS A 26 -7.60 -3.00 -2.41
CA CYS A 26 -7.59 -4.45 -2.65
C CYS A 26 -7.76 -5.24 -1.35
N TYR A 27 -7.08 -4.84 -0.28
CA TYR A 27 -7.25 -5.47 1.04
C TYR A 27 -8.69 -5.35 1.54
N TYR A 28 -9.25 -4.13 1.54
CA TYR A 28 -10.61 -3.90 2.02
C TYR A 28 -11.64 -4.73 1.24
N ILE A 29 -11.58 -4.72 -0.11
CA ILE A 29 -12.52 -5.46 -0.96
C ILE A 29 -12.43 -6.96 -0.69
N SER A 30 -11.21 -7.48 -0.63
CA SER A 30 -10.96 -8.91 -0.44
C SER A 30 -11.42 -9.38 0.95
N SER A 31 -11.05 -8.64 2.00
CA SER A 31 -11.47 -8.94 3.38
C SER A 31 -12.98 -8.88 3.54
N ARG A 32 -13.64 -7.87 2.96
CA ARG A 32 -15.11 -7.75 2.98
C ARG A 32 -15.77 -8.94 2.29
N GLY A 33 -15.24 -9.35 1.14
CA GLY A 33 -15.70 -10.54 0.42
C GLY A 33 -15.58 -11.81 1.27
N LEU A 34 -14.43 -12.02 1.93
CA LEU A 34 -14.21 -13.16 2.82
C LEU A 34 -15.20 -13.19 4.00
N TYR A 35 -15.46 -12.04 4.62
CA TYR A 35 -16.46 -11.96 5.69
C TYR A 35 -17.86 -12.31 5.22
N GLN A 36 -18.27 -11.79 4.06
CA GLN A 36 -19.58 -12.09 3.48
C GLN A 36 -19.73 -13.57 3.09
N GLN A 37 -18.71 -14.15 2.45
CA GLN A 37 -18.71 -15.56 2.06
C GLN A 37 -18.77 -16.50 3.27
N TYR A 38 -18.02 -16.18 4.33
CA TYR A 38 -18.08 -16.95 5.58
C TYR A 38 -19.44 -16.83 6.25
N ALA A 39 -20.01 -15.62 6.35
CA ALA A 39 -21.34 -15.39 6.92
C ALA A 39 -22.45 -16.13 6.14
N ALA A 40 -22.31 -16.21 4.81
CA ALA A 40 -23.19 -16.97 3.93
C ALA A 40 -22.96 -18.49 3.97
N LYS A 41 -21.99 -18.98 4.77
CA LYS A 41 -21.55 -20.38 4.84
C LYS A 41 -21.07 -20.94 3.49
N ALA A 42 -20.67 -20.07 2.56
CA ALA A 42 -20.12 -20.47 1.27
C ALA A 42 -18.69 -21.03 1.40
N ILE A 43 -17.97 -20.58 2.44
CA ILE A 43 -16.64 -21.07 2.79
C ILE A 43 -16.57 -21.44 4.27
N SER A 44 -15.65 -22.34 4.61
CA SER A 44 -15.36 -22.69 6.00
C SER A 44 -14.52 -21.62 6.71
N LEU A 45 -14.51 -21.63 8.05
CA LEU A 45 -13.67 -20.73 8.83
C LEU A 45 -12.17 -20.96 8.56
N SER A 46 -11.76 -22.21 8.35
CA SER A 46 -10.36 -22.54 8.03
C SER A 46 -9.95 -21.97 6.67
N GLN A 47 -10.83 -22.09 5.66
CA GLN A 47 -10.61 -21.50 4.35
C GLN A 47 -10.54 -19.97 4.42
N ALA A 48 -11.50 -19.33 5.10
CA ALA A 48 -11.49 -17.88 5.28
C ALA A 48 -10.21 -17.36 5.95
N LYS A 49 -9.69 -18.08 6.97
CA LYS A 49 -8.42 -17.73 7.63
C LYS A 49 -7.22 -17.90 6.71
N LEU A 50 -7.17 -18.96 5.92
CA LEU A 50 -6.09 -19.23 4.98
C LEU A 50 -6.02 -18.15 3.89
N GLU A 51 -7.15 -17.85 3.25
CA GLU A 51 -7.23 -16.82 2.21
C GLU A 51 -6.94 -15.43 2.80
N LYS A 52 -7.45 -15.12 3.99
CA LYS A 52 -7.16 -13.84 4.67
C LYS A 52 -5.66 -13.65 4.92
N LYS A 53 -4.93 -14.72 5.25
CA LYS A 53 -3.47 -14.65 5.40
C LYS A 53 -2.79 -14.20 4.10
N GLN A 54 -3.21 -14.75 2.96
CA GLN A 54 -2.69 -14.37 1.65
C GLN A 54 -3.01 -12.90 1.32
N VAL A 55 -4.23 -12.46 1.64
CA VAL A 55 -4.64 -11.06 1.46
C VAL A 55 -3.79 -10.10 2.29
N ILE A 56 -3.44 -10.47 3.54
CA ILE A 56 -2.52 -9.68 4.39
C ILE A 56 -1.13 -9.61 3.77
N GLU A 57 -0.59 -10.73 3.28
CA GLU A 57 0.72 -10.76 2.64
C GLU A 57 0.76 -9.87 1.39
N GLN A 58 -0.30 -9.85 0.57
CA GLN A 58 -0.40 -8.97 -0.59
C GLN A 58 -0.52 -7.50 -0.21
N TYR A 59 -1.25 -7.18 0.86
CA TYR A 59 -1.32 -5.82 1.39
C TYR A 59 0.08 -5.31 1.79
N GLN A 60 0.85 -6.12 2.51
CA GLN A 60 2.20 -5.75 2.97
C GLN A 60 3.15 -5.51 1.79
N LYS A 61 3.16 -6.43 0.81
CA LYS A 61 3.95 -6.25 -0.42
C LYS A 61 3.54 -5.01 -1.19
N GLY A 62 2.23 -4.78 -1.33
CA GLY A 62 1.72 -3.59 -1.99
C GLY A 62 2.06 -2.29 -1.26
N GLN A 63 2.11 -2.33 0.08
CA GLN A 63 2.56 -1.20 0.90
C GLN A 63 4.05 -0.90 0.66
N GLU A 64 4.91 -1.91 0.66
CA GLU A 64 6.34 -1.76 0.35
C GLU A 64 6.56 -1.19 -1.06
N GLN A 65 5.87 -1.75 -2.05
CA GLN A 65 5.92 -1.26 -3.44
C GLN A 65 5.46 0.19 -3.55
N TRP A 66 4.42 0.56 -2.81
CA TRP A 66 3.91 1.94 -2.78
C TRP A 66 4.93 2.90 -2.18
N GLN A 67 5.59 2.53 -1.08
CA GLN A 67 6.63 3.36 -0.47
C GLN A 67 7.81 3.56 -1.43
N LEU A 68 8.28 2.47 -2.07
CA LEU A 68 9.33 2.56 -3.08
C LEU A 68 8.92 3.47 -4.25
N PHE A 69 7.69 3.31 -4.75
CA PHE A 69 7.17 4.13 -5.84
C PHE A 69 7.17 5.62 -5.50
N ILE A 70 6.67 5.99 -4.31
CA ILE A 70 6.68 7.39 -3.85
C ILE A 70 8.11 7.93 -3.73
N GLY A 71 9.03 7.15 -3.17
CA GLY A 71 10.43 7.55 -3.07
C GLY A 71 11.10 7.74 -4.43
N LEU A 72 10.82 6.87 -5.41
CA LEU A 72 11.32 7.02 -6.78
C LEU A 72 10.79 8.29 -7.45
N PHE A 73 9.54 8.67 -7.19
CA PHE A 73 8.99 9.95 -7.66
C PHE A 73 9.72 11.15 -7.05
N GLU A 74 10.08 11.09 -5.77
CA GLU A 74 10.85 12.14 -5.11
C GLU A 74 12.24 12.29 -5.74
N VAL A 75 12.95 11.17 -5.93
CA VAL A 75 14.26 11.16 -6.61
C VAL A 75 14.13 11.73 -8.03
N GLN A 76 13.10 11.33 -8.79
CA GLN A 76 12.86 11.84 -10.13
C GLN A 76 12.65 13.36 -10.14
N ASN A 77 11.85 13.88 -9.22
CA ASN A 77 11.57 15.31 -9.12
C ASN A 77 12.84 16.10 -8.81
N LYS A 78 13.65 15.62 -7.86
CA LYS A 78 14.94 16.26 -7.52
C LYS A 78 15.94 16.22 -8.68
N LEU A 79 16.01 15.10 -9.41
CA LEU A 79 16.83 15.00 -10.62
C LEU A 79 16.37 15.97 -11.72
N GLN A 80 15.07 16.15 -11.87
CA GLN A 80 14.52 17.12 -12.83
C GLN A 80 14.88 18.56 -12.44
N GLN A 81 14.82 18.89 -11.14
CA GLN A 81 15.28 20.18 -10.63
C GLN A 81 16.78 20.39 -10.86
N LEU A 82 17.61 19.38 -10.57
CA LEU A 82 19.06 19.46 -10.79
C LEU A 82 19.39 19.73 -12.26
N LYS A 83 18.66 19.10 -13.19
CA LYS A 83 18.80 19.34 -14.61
C LYS A 83 18.51 20.80 -15.01
N GLU A 84 17.62 21.47 -14.30
CA GLU A 84 17.26 22.87 -14.54
C GLU A 84 18.26 23.85 -13.91
N GLU A 85 18.80 23.49 -12.75
CA GLU A 85 19.78 24.30 -12.00
C GLU A 85 21.24 24.04 -12.42
N GLU A 86 21.47 23.11 -13.35
CA GLU A 86 22.76 22.60 -13.82
C GLU A 86 23.63 22.00 -12.71
N PHE A 87 24.33 22.84 -11.95
CA PHE A 87 25.28 22.41 -10.92
C PHE A 87 24.82 22.87 -9.53
N ASN A 88 24.28 21.93 -8.76
CA ASN A 88 23.87 22.15 -7.38
C ASN A 88 24.31 20.98 -6.49
N SER A 89 25.46 21.13 -5.83
CA SER A 89 26.06 20.09 -4.98
C SER A 89 25.23 19.73 -3.75
N VAL A 90 24.38 20.65 -3.27
CA VAL A 90 23.44 20.37 -2.18
C VAL A 90 22.36 19.42 -2.68
N LEU A 91 21.77 19.74 -3.84
CA LEU A 91 20.72 18.92 -4.44
C LEU A 91 21.24 17.53 -4.87
N GLU A 92 22.46 17.45 -5.38
CA GLU A 92 23.13 16.17 -5.65
C GLU A 92 23.26 15.30 -4.40
N PHE A 93 23.65 15.90 -3.26
CA PHE A 93 23.75 15.19 -2.00
C PHE A 93 22.38 14.71 -1.50
N GLU A 94 21.35 15.56 -1.57
CA GLU A 94 19.97 15.18 -1.23
C GLU A 94 19.46 14.02 -2.09
N ILE A 95 19.75 14.03 -3.40
CA ILE A 95 19.39 12.92 -4.30
C ILE A 95 20.07 11.62 -3.85
N LEU A 96 21.36 11.66 -3.50
CA LEU A 96 22.09 10.50 -3.01
C LEU A 96 21.52 9.99 -1.68
N GLU A 97 21.15 10.88 -0.76
CA GLU A 97 20.48 10.48 0.48
C GLU A 97 19.12 9.80 0.22
N CYS A 98 18.30 10.37 -0.66
CA CYS A 98 17.02 9.77 -1.05
C CYS A 98 17.23 8.37 -1.67
N ILE A 99 18.21 8.20 -2.57
CA ILE A 99 18.53 6.90 -3.14
C ILE A 99 18.97 5.90 -2.07
N ASN A 100 19.84 6.32 -1.13
CA ASN A 100 20.32 5.46 -0.06
C ASN A 100 19.22 5.03 0.91
N GLN A 101 18.17 5.84 1.10
CA GLN A 101 17.00 5.46 1.90
C GLN A 101 16.11 4.39 1.22
N LEU A 102 16.25 4.22 -0.10
CA LEU A 102 15.49 3.25 -0.89
C LEU A 102 16.20 1.91 -1.09
N LEU A 103 17.50 1.84 -0.79
CA LEU A 103 18.35 0.63 -0.91
C LEU A 103 18.41 -0.13 0.43
#